data_AF-A0A7C3A639-F1
#
_entry.id   AF-A0A7C3A639-F1
#
_cell.length_a   1.000
_cell.length_b   1.000
_cell.length_c   1.000
_cell.angle_alpha   90.00
_cell.angle_beta   90.00
_cell.angle_gamma   90.00
#
_symmetry.space_group_name_H-M   'P 1'
#
loop_
_entity.id
_entity.type
_entity.pdbx_description
1 polymer ?
#
loop_
_entity_poly.entity_id
_entity_poly.type
_entity_poly.pdbx_seq_one_letter_code
_entity_poly.pdbx_strand_id
1 'polypeptide(L)'
;MGATEIVGFLAILGVPPDMPIGIAVDILRGIKDYLEDVGASCIGGHTIFNPWPLSGGEVTAVAHPDQIVYQSGARGGDALVLTKPLGTQPAMAVYRAMKDPVLSEEILKILSRKEAEEIVEKALKLMTSPNKPVAESMQEVKPNAATDITGFGLVGHARNMARGSGVDLEINCIPVIKGSIQVSELFGYGLEAGESAETSGGMLVAVPPDKLDAFISSLKKRGVTAYVIGNVKEGNGKVTITPEAEVVEV
;
A
#
# COMPACT_ATOMS: atom_id res chain seq x y z
N MET A 1 -0.72 -11.55 -4.85
CA MET A 1 -0.72 -12.80 -5.64
C MET A 1 0.50 -13.69 -5.47
N GLY A 2 1.61 -13.26 -4.83
CA GLY A 2 2.72 -14.19 -4.54
C GLY A 2 3.56 -14.58 -5.75
N ALA A 3 3.36 -14.00 -6.94
CA ALA A 3 4.24 -14.18 -8.08
C ALA A 3 5.45 -13.26 -7.97
N THR A 4 6.66 -13.84 -7.98
CA THR A 4 7.93 -13.12 -7.72
C THR A 4 8.87 -13.11 -8.93
N GLU A 5 8.64 -13.96 -9.92
CA GLU A 5 9.40 -14.01 -11.17
C GLU A 5 8.73 -13.12 -12.22
N ILE A 6 9.21 -11.87 -12.32
CA ILE A 6 8.70 -10.90 -13.28
C ILE A 6 9.34 -11.15 -14.64
N VAL A 7 8.52 -11.39 -15.66
CA VAL A 7 8.95 -11.62 -17.04
C VAL A 7 9.28 -10.29 -17.73
N GLY A 8 8.47 -9.27 -17.47
CA GLY A 8 8.69 -7.94 -18.04
C GLY A 8 7.67 -6.92 -17.56
N PHE A 9 8.04 -5.66 -17.77
CA PHE A 9 7.18 -4.50 -17.54
C PHE A 9 6.99 -3.72 -18.83
N LEU A 10 5.76 -3.29 -19.10
CA LEU A 10 5.41 -2.39 -20.19
C LEU A 10 5.02 -1.02 -19.63
N ALA A 11 5.81 0.02 -19.92
CA ALA A 11 5.55 1.37 -19.44
C ALA A 11 4.35 2.00 -20.15
N ILE A 12 3.48 2.68 -19.40
CA ILE A 12 2.36 3.45 -19.93
C ILE A 12 2.49 4.89 -19.42
N LEU A 13 2.71 5.83 -20.33
CA LEU A 13 2.87 7.25 -20.01
C LEU A 13 1.85 8.12 -20.75
N GLY A 14 1.27 9.07 -20.03
CA GLY A 14 0.53 10.21 -20.57
C GLY A 14 1.29 11.48 -20.25
N VAL A 15 1.73 12.22 -21.27
CA VAL A 15 2.58 13.41 -21.11
C VAL A 15 1.82 14.66 -21.55
N PRO A 16 1.70 15.69 -20.69
CA PRO A 16 1.17 16.99 -21.08
C PRO A 16 2.00 17.61 -22.21
N PRO A 17 1.36 18.21 -23.24
CA PRO A 17 2.10 18.80 -24.37
C PRO A 17 3.12 19.87 -23.97
N ASP A 18 2.90 20.53 -22.85
CA ASP A 18 3.72 21.60 -22.28
C ASP A 18 4.70 21.13 -21.18
N MET A 19 4.68 19.83 -20.82
CA MET A 19 5.61 19.29 -19.83
C MET A 19 7.04 19.23 -20.42
N PRO A 20 8.06 19.77 -19.73
CA PRO A 20 9.45 19.61 -20.14
C PRO A 20 9.83 18.13 -20.27
N ILE A 21 10.40 17.76 -21.42
CA ILE A 21 10.74 16.36 -21.73
C ILE A 21 11.64 15.70 -20.68
N GLY A 22 12.50 16.49 -20.02
CA GLY A 22 13.35 16.01 -18.93
C GLY A 22 12.57 15.35 -17.79
N ILE A 23 11.36 15.84 -17.49
CA ILE A 23 10.50 15.25 -16.45
C ILE A 23 10.05 13.84 -16.86
N ALA A 24 9.64 13.65 -18.12
CA ALA A 24 9.27 12.33 -18.62
C ALA A 24 10.47 11.36 -18.63
N VAL A 25 11.67 11.86 -18.96
CA VAL A 25 12.92 11.08 -18.88
C VAL A 25 13.21 10.65 -17.44
N ASP A 26 13.01 11.53 -16.46
CA ASP A 26 13.24 11.22 -15.05
C ASP A 26 12.22 10.22 -14.49
N ILE A 27 10.94 10.30 -14.92
CA ILE A 27 9.92 9.29 -14.61
C ILE A 27 10.34 7.92 -15.13
N LEU A 28 10.75 7.83 -16.39
CA LEU A 28 11.23 6.57 -16.99
C LEU A 28 12.48 6.03 -16.29
N ARG A 29 13.39 6.91 -15.87
CA ARG A 29 14.58 6.53 -15.09
C ARG A 29 14.18 5.92 -13.75
N GLY A 30 13.26 6.55 -13.01
CA GLY A 30 12.76 6.01 -11.75
C GLY A 30 12.07 4.64 -11.90
N ILE A 31 11.29 4.45 -12.97
CA ILE A 31 10.70 3.15 -13.31
C ILE A 31 11.80 2.11 -13.57
N LYS A 32 12.80 2.45 -14.39
CA LYS A 32 13.93 1.56 -14.70
C LYS A 32 14.67 1.15 -13.42
N ASP A 33 15.03 2.12 -12.58
CA ASP A 33 15.80 1.88 -11.36
C ASP A 33 15.02 0.97 -10.39
N TYR A 34 13.70 1.23 -10.21
CA TYR A 34 12.86 0.36 -9.39
C TYR A 34 12.73 -1.07 -9.95
N LEU A 35 12.65 -1.23 -11.27
CA LEU A 35 12.60 -2.54 -11.91
C LEU A 35 13.91 -3.31 -11.71
N GLU A 36 15.06 -2.63 -11.82
CA GLU A 36 16.38 -3.22 -11.54
C GLU A 36 16.46 -3.72 -10.09
N ASP A 37 15.97 -2.95 -9.11
CA ASP A 37 15.93 -3.33 -7.69
C ASP A 37 15.12 -4.61 -7.43
N VAL A 38 14.06 -4.85 -8.21
CA VAL A 38 13.24 -6.06 -8.09
C VAL A 38 13.66 -7.18 -9.05
N GLY A 39 14.76 -7.01 -9.78
CA GLY A 39 15.29 -7.99 -10.73
C GLY A 39 14.45 -8.15 -12.00
N ALA A 40 13.78 -7.07 -12.43
CA ALA A 40 12.95 -7.00 -13.62
C ALA A 40 13.52 -5.98 -14.62
N SER A 41 12.91 -5.91 -15.80
CA SER A 41 13.26 -4.91 -16.81
C SER A 41 12.03 -4.37 -17.54
N CYS A 42 12.14 -3.13 -18.02
CA CYS A 42 11.16 -2.53 -18.91
C CYS A 42 11.45 -3.00 -20.33
N ILE A 43 10.54 -3.77 -20.93
CA ILE A 43 10.73 -4.42 -22.24
C ILE A 43 9.99 -3.71 -23.37
N GLY A 44 9.27 -2.63 -23.05
CA GLY A 44 8.50 -1.86 -24.02
C GLY A 44 7.55 -0.89 -23.32
N GLY A 45 6.62 -0.34 -24.09
CA GLY A 45 5.62 0.57 -23.55
C GLY A 45 4.94 1.42 -24.60
N HIS A 46 4.07 2.30 -24.14
CA HIS A 46 3.38 3.28 -24.97
C HIS A 46 3.29 4.64 -24.27
N THR A 47 3.59 5.69 -25.02
CA THR A 47 3.55 7.07 -24.54
C THR A 47 2.63 7.88 -25.43
N ILE A 48 1.68 8.59 -24.83
CA ILE A 48 0.72 9.45 -25.53
C ILE A 48 0.76 10.87 -24.99
N PHE A 49 0.28 11.82 -25.79
CA PHE A 49 -0.09 13.12 -25.26
C PHE A 49 -1.37 13.00 -24.43
N ASN A 50 -1.37 13.60 -23.24
CA ASN A 50 -2.54 13.64 -22.36
C ASN A 50 -2.52 14.93 -21.55
N PRO A 51 -3.65 15.64 -21.35
CA PRO A 51 -3.67 16.90 -20.59
C PRO A 51 -3.15 16.74 -19.15
N TRP A 52 -3.27 15.54 -18.57
CA TRP A 52 -2.78 15.24 -17.23
C TRP A 52 -1.60 14.28 -17.28
N PRO A 53 -0.59 14.43 -16.41
CA PRO A 53 0.48 13.45 -16.33
C PRO A 53 -0.07 12.11 -15.83
N LEU A 54 0.20 11.05 -16.58
CA LEU A 54 -0.10 9.67 -16.19
C LEU A 54 1.20 8.85 -16.24
N SER A 55 1.44 8.07 -15.20
CA SER A 55 2.58 7.15 -15.13
C SER A 55 2.13 5.84 -14.50
N GLY A 56 2.38 4.74 -15.20
CA GLY A 56 2.09 3.41 -14.74
C GLY A 56 2.61 2.37 -15.73
N GLY A 57 2.04 1.18 -15.69
CA GLY A 57 2.38 0.14 -16.65
C GLY A 57 1.68 -1.17 -16.36
N GLU A 58 2.07 -2.17 -17.14
CA GLU A 58 1.64 -3.55 -17.02
C GLU A 58 2.83 -4.40 -16.56
N VAL A 59 2.57 -5.37 -15.69
CA VAL A 59 3.57 -6.31 -15.17
C VAL A 59 3.10 -7.72 -15.49
N THR A 60 3.89 -8.46 -16.26
CA THR A 60 3.69 -9.89 -16.47
C THR A 60 4.68 -10.66 -15.58
N ALA A 61 4.17 -11.65 -14.85
CA ALA A 61 4.96 -12.52 -13.98
C ALA A 61 4.49 -13.98 -14.08
N VAL A 62 5.39 -14.92 -13.78
CA VAL A 62 5.09 -16.36 -13.72
C VAL A 62 5.27 -16.87 -12.29
N ALA A 63 4.51 -17.90 -11.94
CA ALA A 63 4.60 -18.57 -10.65
C ALA A 63 4.08 -20.00 -10.76
N HIS A 64 4.60 -20.90 -9.94
CA HIS A 64 3.96 -22.20 -9.75
C HIS A 64 2.59 -22.01 -9.10
N PRO A 65 1.53 -22.76 -9.48
CA PRO A 65 0.20 -22.61 -8.90
C PRO A 65 0.19 -22.64 -7.36
N ASP A 66 1.00 -23.51 -6.75
CA ASP A 66 1.13 -23.63 -5.28
C ASP A 66 1.80 -22.45 -4.57
N GLN A 67 2.34 -21.49 -5.32
CA GLN A 67 2.93 -20.24 -4.82
C GLN A 67 1.98 -19.06 -4.94
N ILE A 68 0.84 -19.22 -5.62
CA ILE A 68 -0.13 -18.16 -5.80
C ILE A 68 -0.96 -18.03 -4.52
N VAL A 69 -0.94 -16.83 -3.94
CA VAL A 69 -1.85 -16.44 -2.85
C VAL A 69 -2.94 -15.58 -3.43
N TYR A 70 -4.17 -16.10 -3.40
CA TYR A 70 -5.36 -15.43 -3.91
C TYR A 70 -5.85 -14.34 -2.94
N GLN A 71 -6.69 -13.45 -3.47
CA GLN A 71 -7.37 -12.43 -2.65
C GLN A 71 -8.46 -13.03 -1.76
N SER A 72 -9.00 -14.19 -2.16
CA SER A 72 -9.97 -14.98 -1.42
C SER A 72 -9.33 -16.22 -0.79
N GLY A 73 -10.01 -16.78 0.21
CA GLY A 73 -9.59 -18.00 0.90
C GLY A 73 -9.33 -17.82 2.39
N ALA A 74 -9.47 -16.60 2.92
CA ALA A 74 -9.40 -16.30 4.35
C ALA A 74 -10.43 -17.15 5.13
N ARG A 75 -10.07 -17.55 6.34
CA ARG A 75 -10.88 -18.45 7.18
C ARG A 75 -11.10 -17.86 8.56
N GLY A 76 -12.22 -18.21 9.17
CA GLY A 76 -12.48 -17.85 10.57
C GLY A 76 -11.31 -18.31 11.46
N GLY A 77 -10.80 -17.38 12.28
CA GLY A 77 -9.64 -17.58 13.14
C GLY A 77 -8.31 -17.06 12.58
N ASP A 78 -8.20 -16.73 11.29
CA ASP A 78 -6.98 -16.13 10.74
C ASP A 78 -6.66 -14.77 11.40
N ALA A 79 -5.37 -14.47 11.56
CA ALA A 79 -4.89 -13.14 11.93
C ALA A 79 -4.75 -12.25 10.68
N LEU A 80 -5.03 -10.97 10.81
CA LEU A 80 -4.83 -9.97 9.75
C LEU A 80 -3.51 -9.24 9.96
N VAL A 81 -2.63 -9.30 8.97
CA VAL A 81 -1.30 -8.65 9.00
C VAL A 81 -1.21 -7.60 7.90
N LEU A 82 -0.84 -6.37 8.27
CA LEU A 82 -0.57 -5.26 7.35
C LEU A 82 0.94 -4.97 7.29
N THR A 83 1.50 -4.78 6.09
CA THR A 83 2.96 -4.69 5.91
C THR A 83 3.52 -3.29 5.67
N LYS A 84 2.67 -2.26 5.62
CA LYS A 84 3.06 -0.84 5.63
C LYS A 84 2.00 -0.06 6.40
N PRO A 85 2.36 1.01 7.12
CA PRO A 85 1.36 1.89 7.71
C PRO A 85 0.56 2.62 6.63
N LEU A 86 -0.64 3.06 7.00
CA LEU A 86 -1.52 3.90 6.17
C LEU A 86 -1.12 5.38 6.24
N GLY A 87 -1.77 6.21 5.43
CA GLY A 87 -1.63 7.68 5.49
C GLY A 87 -0.80 8.27 4.35
N THR A 88 -0.62 7.55 3.24
CA THR A 88 0.14 8.08 2.09
C THR A 88 -0.60 9.24 1.40
N GLN A 89 -1.93 9.20 1.32
CA GLN A 89 -2.73 10.31 0.77
C GLN A 89 -2.62 11.60 1.60
N PRO A 90 -2.82 11.58 2.95
CA PRO A 90 -2.54 12.73 3.80
C PRO A 90 -1.10 13.25 3.64
N ALA A 91 -0.10 12.38 3.63
CA ALA A 91 1.29 12.78 3.44
C ALA A 91 1.52 13.51 2.10
N MET A 92 0.94 13.01 1.01
CA MET A 92 1.04 13.68 -0.29
C MET A 92 0.18 14.94 -0.36
N ALA A 93 -0.86 15.08 0.46
CA ALA A 93 -1.58 16.33 0.63
C ALA A 93 -0.68 17.39 1.28
N VAL A 94 0.10 17.03 2.30
CA VAL A 94 1.13 17.92 2.88
C VAL A 94 2.11 18.39 1.81
N TYR A 95 2.66 17.49 1.00
CA TYR A 95 3.60 17.86 -0.07
C TYR A 95 3.03 18.90 -1.05
N ARG A 96 1.75 18.77 -1.42
CA ARG A 96 1.07 19.72 -2.31
C ARG A 96 0.74 21.02 -1.60
N ALA A 97 0.16 20.94 -0.39
CA ALA A 97 -0.26 22.08 0.41
C ALA A 97 0.92 22.98 0.79
N MET A 98 2.09 22.43 1.10
CA MET A 98 3.29 23.21 1.44
C MET A 98 3.84 24.04 0.28
N LYS A 99 3.37 23.83 -0.96
CA LYS A 99 3.71 24.65 -2.14
C LYS A 99 2.68 25.74 -2.43
N ASP A 100 1.53 25.71 -1.75
CA ASP A 100 0.49 26.71 -1.86
C ASP A 100 0.57 27.66 -0.66
N PRO A 101 0.65 29.00 -0.86
CA PRO A 101 0.80 29.94 0.24
C PRO A 101 -0.29 29.82 1.31
N VAL A 102 -1.56 29.65 0.91
CA VAL A 102 -2.71 29.62 1.83
C VAL A 102 -2.77 28.28 2.55
N LEU A 103 -2.66 27.17 1.82
CA LEU A 103 -2.74 25.84 2.43
C LEU A 103 -1.51 25.54 3.30
N SER A 104 -0.35 26.12 2.99
CA SER A 104 0.84 25.97 3.83
C SER A 104 0.63 26.56 5.23
N GLU A 105 -0.11 27.66 5.36
CA GLU A 105 -0.45 28.23 6.67
C GLU A 105 -1.38 27.31 7.47
N GLU A 106 -2.36 26.67 6.83
CA GLU A 106 -3.25 25.70 7.50
C GLU A 106 -2.49 24.45 7.96
N ILE A 107 -1.59 23.91 7.13
CA ILE A 107 -0.73 22.79 7.53
C ILE A 107 0.14 23.18 8.74
N LEU A 108 0.74 24.38 8.71
CA LEU A 108 1.64 24.82 9.77
C LEU A 108 0.95 25.13 11.10
N LYS A 109 -0.40 25.17 11.15
CA LYS A 109 -1.17 25.22 12.40
C LYS A 109 -1.25 23.86 13.10
N ILE A 110 -1.17 22.76 12.35
CA ILE A 110 -1.35 21.40 12.86
C ILE A 110 -0.05 20.59 12.90
N LEU A 111 0.95 20.96 12.09
CA LEU A 111 2.26 20.32 12.01
C LEU A 111 3.36 21.37 11.99
N SER A 112 4.48 21.11 12.65
CA SER A 112 5.70 21.90 12.41
C SER A 112 6.23 21.67 10.99
N ARG A 113 7.03 22.61 10.48
CA ARG A 113 7.69 22.44 9.16
C ARG A 113 8.52 21.15 9.09
N LYS A 114 9.19 20.80 10.18
CA LYS A 114 9.99 19.57 10.27
C LYS A 114 9.11 18.32 10.16
N GLU A 115 7.99 18.27 10.90
CA GLU A 115 7.05 17.14 10.82
C GLU A 115 6.42 17.03 9.43
N ALA A 116 6.13 18.17 8.78
CA ALA A 116 5.63 18.21 7.40
C ALA A 116 6.65 17.68 6.37
N GLU A 117 7.95 17.83 6.61
CA GLU A 117 9.01 17.25 5.78
C GLU A 117 9.17 15.74 6.06
N GLU A 118 9.18 15.34 7.33
CA GLU A 118 9.33 13.93 7.76
C GLU A 118 8.18 13.04 7.27
N ILE A 119 6.93 13.52 7.34
CA ILE A 119 5.75 12.78 6.85
C ILE A 119 5.84 12.51 5.34
N VAL A 120 6.31 13.49 4.56
CA VAL A 120 6.48 13.36 3.11
C VAL A 120 7.61 12.40 2.78
N GLU A 121 8.78 12.55 3.41
CA GLU A 121 9.93 11.67 3.21
C GLU A 121 9.57 10.21 3.52
N LYS A 122 8.88 9.99 4.64
CA LYS A 122 8.45 8.66 5.05
C LYS A 122 7.46 8.03 4.08
N ALA A 123 6.45 8.79 3.63
CA ALA A 123 5.51 8.30 2.63
C ALA A 123 6.20 7.96 1.31
N LEU A 124 7.11 8.81 0.82
CA LEU A 124 7.87 8.53 -0.39
C LEU A 124 8.66 7.22 -0.25
N LYS A 125 9.41 7.04 0.84
CA LYS A 125 10.15 5.81 1.12
C LYS A 125 9.24 4.58 1.14
N LEU A 126 8.06 4.66 1.76
CA LEU A 126 7.10 3.56 1.80
C LEU A 126 6.54 3.25 0.41
N MET A 127 6.12 4.26 -0.35
CA MET A 127 5.54 4.09 -1.69
C MET A 127 6.54 3.54 -2.70
N THR A 128 7.83 3.85 -2.56
CA THR A 128 8.90 3.35 -3.45
C THR A 128 9.53 2.05 -2.95
N SER A 129 9.10 1.51 -1.80
CA SER A 129 9.58 0.22 -1.29
C SER A 129 8.76 -0.94 -1.89
N PRO A 130 9.42 -1.98 -2.45
CA PRO A 130 8.72 -3.07 -3.12
C PRO A 130 8.01 -4.01 -2.15
N ASN A 131 6.87 -4.55 -2.56
CA ASN A 131 6.18 -5.64 -1.85
C ASN A 131 6.74 -7.04 -2.21
N LYS A 132 7.79 -7.14 -3.04
CA LYS A 132 8.43 -8.42 -3.40
C LYS A 132 8.87 -9.24 -2.18
N PRO A 133 9.51 -8.67 -1.15
CA PRO A 133 9.90 -9.46 0.03
C PRO A 133 8.68 -10.00 0.81
N VAL A 134 7.54 -9.30 0.76
CA VAL A 134 6.28 -9.80 1.33
C VAL A 134 5.79 -11.01 0.52
N ALA A 135 5.81 -10.92 -0.80
CA ALA A 135 5.43 -12.01 -1.68
C ALA A 135 6.29 -13.27 -1.44
N GLU A 136 7.60 -13.12 -1.26
CA GLU A 136 8.50 -14.23 -0.91
C GLU A 136 8.16 -14.84 0.47
N SER A 137 7.88 -14.03 1.49
CA SER A 137 7.42 -14.54 2.80
C SER A 137 6.08 -15.27 2.69
N MET A 138 5.18 -14.82 1.82
CA MET A 138 3.91 -15.50 1.56
C MET A 138 4.10 -16.84 0.84
N GLN A 139 5.05 -16.95 -0.09
CA GLN A 139 5.39 -18.23 -0.73
C GLN A 139 5.95 -19.25 0.27
N GLU A 140 6.73 -18.79 1.26
CA GLU A 140 7.31 -19.62 2.32
C GLU A 140 6.23 -20.17 3.27
N VAL A 141 5.33 -19.30 3.74
CA VAL A 141 4.38 -19.63 4.81
C VAL A 141 3.02 -20.13 4.28
N LYS A 142 2.64 -19.71 3.07
CA LYS A 142 1.36 -20.02 2.43
C LYS A 142 0.17 -19.58 3.30
N PRO A 143 -0.05 -18.25 3.45
CA PRO A 143 -1.23 -17.71 4.11
C PRO A 143 -2.50 -18.02 3.28
N ASN A 144 -3.66 -17.78 3.89
CA ASN A 144 -4.94 -18.15 3.29
C ASN A 144 -5.43 -17.14 2.24
N ALA A 145 -5.13 -15.85 2.42
CA ALA A 145 -5.47 -14.82 1.46
C ALA A 145 -4.55 -13.59 1.58
N ALA A 146 -4.43 -12.82 0.51
CA ALA A 146 -3.72 -11.54 0.53
C ALA A 146 -4.24 -10.55 -0.52
N THR A 147 -4.30 -9.27 -0.17
CA THR A 147 -4.55 -8.14 -1.08
C THR A 147 -3.55 -7.02 -0.79
N ASP A 148 -3.23 -6.21 -1.77
CA ASP A 148 -2.58 -4.92 -1.56
C ASP A 148 -3.62 -3.86 -1.12
N ILE A 149 -3.16 -2.84 -0.39
CA ILE A 149 -3.95 -1.67 -0.02
C ILE A 149 -3.55 -0.51 -0.93
N THR A 150 -4.47 -0.08 -1.79
CA THR A 150 -4.27 1.03 -2.72
C THR A 150 -5.46 1.99 -2.69
N GLY A 151 -6.01 2.38 -3.84
CA GLY A 151 -6.90 3.53 -3.98
C GLY A 151 -8.25 3.41 -3.29
N PHE A 152 -8.65 2.21 -2.85
CA PHE A 152 -9.91 2.01 -2.11
C PHE A 152 -9.74 2.08 -0.59
N GLY A 153 -8.53 2.31 -0.11
CA GLY A 153 -8.21 2.33 1.32
C GLY A 153 -8.32 0.95 1.97
N LEU A 154 -7.95 0.87 3.25
CA LEU A 154 -7.93 -0.39 4.00
C LEU A 154 -9.29 -1.11 3.94
N VAL A 155 -10.39 -0.41 4.23
CA VAL A 155 -11.73 -1.00 4.30
C VAL A 155 -12.23 -1.45 2.93
N GLY A 156 -11.93 -0.70 1.86
CA GLY A 156 -12.33 -1.08 0.51
C GLY A 156 -11.70 -2.39 0.06
N HIS A 157 -10.39 -2.53 0.24
CA HIS A 157 -9.66 -3.75 -0.10
C HIS A 157 -9.98 -4.92 0.84
N ALA A 158 -10.10 -4.66 2.15
CA ALA A 158 -10.54 -5.65 3.13
C ALA A 158 -11.93 -6.21 2.79
N ARG A 159 -12.86 -5.36 2.31
CA ARG A 159 -14.22 -5.80 1.94
C ARG A 159 -14.22 -6.76 0.76
N ASN A 160 -13.32 -6.57 -0.19
CA ASN A 160 -13.17 -7.49 -1.32
C ASN A 160 -12.66 -8.86 -0.84
N MET A 161 -11.68 -8.89 0.07
CA MET A 161 -11.19 -10.13 0.68
C MET A 161 -12.29 -10.84 1.50
N ALA A 162 -13.01 -10.09 2.33
CA ALA A 162 -14.09 -10.58 3.18
C ALA A 162 -15.19 -11.26 2.34
N ARG A 163 -15.71 -10.54 1.34
CA ARG A 163 -16.76 -11.04 0.43
C ARG A 163 -16.29 -12.21 -0.40
N GLY A 164 -15.07 -12.13 -0.95
CA GLY A 164 -14.50 -13.21 -1.76
C GLY A 164 -14.25 -14.49 -0.97
N SER A 165 -14.11 -14.40 0.36
CA SER A 165 -13.85 -15.54 1.23
C SER A 165 -15.07 -16.02 2.03
N GLY A 166 -16.19 -15.27 2.03
CA GLY A 166 -17.35 -15.58 2.87
C GLY A 166 -17.02 -15.53 4.36
N VAL A 167 -16.32 -14.47 4.78
CA VAL A 167 -15.89 -14.25 6.17
C VAL A 167 -16.08 -12.79 6.55
N ASP A 168 -16.09 -12.50 7.84
CA ASP A 168 -16.06 -11.14 8.35
C ASP A 168 -14.64 -10.77 8.82
N LEU A 169 -14.25 -9.52 8.64
CA LEU A 169 -12.96 -8.98 9.09
C LEU A 169 -13.20 -7.99 10.23
N GLU A 170 -12.51 -8.19 11.34
CA GLU A 170 -12.50 -7.28 12.48
C GLU A 170 -11.11 -6.66 12.62
N ILE A 171 -11.03 -5.34 12.45
CA ILE A 171 -9.79 -4.55 12.54
C ILE A 171 -9.81 -3.81 13.86
N ASN A 172 -8.78 -4.01 14.68
CA ASN A 172 -8.64 -3.45 16.02
C ASN A 172 -7.36 -2.61 16.19
N CYS A 173 -6.54 -2.49 15.15
CA CYS A 173 -5.38 -1.61 15.14
C CYS A 173 -5.21 -0.98 13.76
N ILE A 174 -4.88 0.31 13.71
CA ILE A 174 -4.66 1.06 12.48
C ILE A 174 -3.29 1.73 12.56
N PRO A 175 -2.24 1.11 11.99
CA PRO A 175 -0.92 1.72 11.93
C PRO A 175 -0.93 2.84 10.89
N VAL A 176 -0.55 4.06 11.27
CA VAL A 176 -0.55 5.24 10.41
C VAL A 176 0.80 5.94 10.45
N ILE A 177 1.16 6.62 9.36
CA ILE A 177 2.32 7.51 9.37
C ILE A 177 2.06 8.63 10.41
N LYS A 178 3.00 8.85 11.34
CA LYS A 178 2.87 9.91 12.34
C LYS A 178 2.52 11.27 11.71
N GLY A 179 1.56 11.98 12.29
CA GLY A 179 1.10 13.29 11.82
C GLY A 179 0.09 13.24 10.66
N SER A 180 -0.24 12.05 10.14
CA SER A 180 -1.21 11.91 9.05
C SER A 180 -2.66 12.02 9.49
N ILE A 181 -2.96 11.81 10.78
CA ILE A 181 -4.31 11.89 11.35
C ILE A 181 -4.84 13.31 11.26
N GLN A 182 -4.10 14.30 11.80
CA GLN A 182 -4.51 15.71 11.79
C GLN A 182 -4.72 16.22 10.36
N VAL A 183 -3.89 15.77 9.43
CA VAL A 183 -4.02 16.11 8.01
C VAL A 183 -5.25 15.44 7.40
N SER A 184 -5.52 14.18 7.74
CA SER A 184 -6.74 13.47 7.32
C SER A 184 -7.99 14.18 7.83
N GLU A 185 -8.00 14.66 9.07
CA GLU A 185 -9.11 15.43 9.63
C GLU A 185 -9.32 16.75 8.87
N LEU A 186 -8.24 17.50 8.61
CA LEU A 186 -8.29 18.77 7.90
C LEU A 186 -8.88 18.65 6.48
N PHE A 187 -8.54 17.57 5.76
CA PHE A 187 -8.97 17.36 4.38
C PHE A 187 -10.14 16.37 4.22
N GLY A 188 -10.61 15.76 5.31
CA GLY A 188 -11.71 14.80 5.30
C GLY A 188 -11.39 13.49 4.58
N TYR A 189 -10.20 12.92 4.77
CA TYR A 189 -9.79 11.68 4.09
C TYR A 189 -10.27 10.38 4.75
N GLY A 190 -10.78 10.42 5.99
CA GLY A 190 -11.30 9.23 6.66
C GLY A 190 -10.24 8.15 6.94
N LEU A 191 -9.00 8.56 7.27
CA LEU A 191 -7.89 7.64 7.53
C LEU A 191 -8.19 6.62 8.64
N GLU A 192 -8.73 7.08 9.77
CA GLU A 192 -9.10 6.22 10.90
C GLU A 192 -10.32 5.33 10.60
N ALA A 193 -11.16 5.74 9.64
CA ALA A 193 -12.22 4.90 9.11
C ALA A 193 -11.70 3.89 8.07
N GLY A 194 -10.40 3.91 7.74
CA GLY A 194 -9.78 3.07 6.72
C GLY A 194 -10.25 3.37 5.29
N GLU A 195 -10.79 4.57 5.06
CA GLU A 195 -11.34 5.01 3.76
C GLU A 195 -10.33 5.82 2.93
N SER A 196 -9.28 6.34 3.58
CA SER A 196 -8.24 7.10 2.89
C SER A 196 -7.55 6.22 1.84
N ALA A 197 -7.42 6.77 0.64
CA ALA A 197 -6.75 6.11 -0.46
C ALA A 197 -5.26 5.94 -0.15
N GLU A 198 -4.71 4.80 -0.55
CA GLU A 198 -3.27 4.55 -0.50
C GLU A 198 -2.71 4.47 -1.92
N THR A 199 -1.47 4.92 -2.10
CA THR A 199 -0.70 4.68 -3.33
C THR A 199 0.46 3.77 -2.99
N SER A 200 0.62 2.65 -3.69
CA SER A 200 1.70 1.67 -3.42
C SER A 200 1.81 1.28 -1.93
N GLY A 201 0.65 1.02 -1.32
CA GLY A 201 0.56 0.63 0.10
C GLY A 201 1.09 -0.77 0.38
N GLY A 202 0.88 -1.21 1.62
CA GLY A 202 1.29 -2.53 2.06
C GLY A 202 0.36 -3.64 1.57
N MET A 203 0.72 -4.88 1.91
CA MET A 203 -0.16 -6.03 1.76
C MET A 203 -0.95 -6.22 3.06
N LEU A 204 -2.25 -6.50 2.93
CA LEU A 204 -3.11 -7.08 3.94
C LEU A 204 -3.17 -8.59 3.72
N VAL A 205 -2.78 -9.37 4.72
CA VAL A 205 -2.62 -10.82 4.63
C VAL A 205 -3.41 -11.51 5.74
N ALA A 206 -4.24 -12.50 5.38
CA ALA A 206 -4.94 -13.38 6.32
C ALA A 206 -4.09 -14.63 6.58
N VAL A 207 -3.55 -14.75 7.80
CA VAL A 207 -2.55 -15.75 8.18
C VAL A 207 -3.14 -16.70 9.22
N PRO A 208 -3.06 -18.04 9.01
CA PRO A 208 -3.44 -19.01 10.04
C PRO A 208 -2.69 -18.78 11.36
N PRO A 209 -3.34 -18.94 12.54
CA PRO A 209 -2.70 -18.69 13.83
C PRO A 209 -1.41 -19.47 14.07
N ASP A 210 -1.36 -20.73 13.63
CA ASP A 210 -0.20 -21.62 13.74
C ASP A 210 0.99 -21.19 12.87
N LYS A 211 0.75 -20.27 11.92
CA LYS A 211 1.74 -19.76 10.96
C LYS A 211 2.14 -18.31 11.20
N LEU A 212 1.46 -17.61 12.11
CA LEU A 212 1.65 -16.17 12.32
C LEU A 212 3.09 -15.83 12.71
N ASP A 213 3.66 -16.54 13.69
CA ASP A 213 5.02 -16.30 14.15
C ASP A 213 6.06 -16.55 13.06
N ALA A 214 5.84 -17.58 12.24
CA ALA A 214 6.69 -17.89 11.09
C ALA A 214 6.62 -16.77 10.04
N PHE A 215 5.43 -16.24 9.76
CA PHE A 215 5.25 -15.15 8.81
C PHE A 215 5.90 -13.86 9.28
N ILE A 216 5.68 -13.45 10.53
CA ILE A 216 6.31 -12.26 11.11
C ILE A 216 7.84 -12.40 11.12
N SER A 217 8.34 -13.59 11.49
CA SER A 217 9.78 -13.87 11.47
C SER A 217 10.37 -13.80 10.05
N SER A 218 9.63 -14.31 9.05
CA SER A 218 10.02 -14.29 7.64
C SER A 218 10.05 -12.87 7.07
N LEU A 219 9.07 -12.02 7.42
CA LEU A 219 9.04 -10.59 7.08
C LEU A 219 10.21 -9.82 7.73
N LYS A 220 10.44 -10.03 9.04
CA LYS A 220 11.52 -9.36 9.79
C LYS A 220 12.90 -9.68 9.21
N LYS A 221 13.16 -10.93 8.85
CA LYS A 221 14.42 -11.35 8.19
C LYS A 221 14.66 -10.62 6.86
N ARG A 222 13.59 -10.20 6.19
CA ARG A 222 13.62 -9.46 4.92
C ARG A 222 13.49 -7.94 5.10
N GLY A 223 13.59 -7.43 6.33
CA GLY A 223 13.52 -6.00 6.61
C GLY A 223 12.13 -5.38 6.44
N VAL A 224 11.08 -6.20 6.43
CA VAL A 224 9.69 -5.72 6.31
C VAL A 224 9.06 -5.58 7.69
N THR A 225 8.50 -4.41 7.96
CA THR A 225 7.66 -4.17 9.13
C THR A 225 6.30 -4.83 8.97
N ALA A 226 5.76 -5.37 10.05
CA ALA A 226 4.46 -6.03 10.07
C ALA A 226 3.65 -5.56 11.26
N TYR A 227 2.35 -5.36 11.05
CA TYR A 227 1.38 -4.98 12.07
C TYR A 227 0.28 -6.02 12.08
N VAL A 228 0.03 -6.66 13.22
CA VAL A 228 -1.16 -7.49 13.40
C VAL A 228 -2.31 -6.53 13.71
N ILE A 229 -3.23 -6.39 12.76
CA ILE A 229 -4.26 -5.33 12.80
C ILE A 229 -5.65 -5.83 13.17
N GLY A 230 -5.81 -7.14 13.38
CA GLY A 230 -7.11 -7.73 13.67
C GLY A 230 -7.19 -9.21 13.34
N ASN A 231 -8.40 -9.71 13.15
CA ASN A 231 -8.69 -11.12 12.93
C ASN A 231 -9.88 -11.34 11.98
N VAL A 232 -9.96 -12.56 11.47
CA VAL A 232 -11.04 -13.04 10.61
C VAL A 232 -12.05 -13.82 11.45
N LYS A 233 -13.34 -13.60 11.22
CA LYS A 233 -14.45 -14.33 11.84
C LYS A 233 -15.26 -15.05 10.77
N GLU A 234 -15.93 -16.13 11.14
CA GLU A 234 -16.98 -16.68 10.27
C GLU A 234 -18.04 -15.61 10.00
N GLY A 235 -18.51 -15.49 8.76
CA GLY A 235 -19.35 -14.36 8.39
C GLY A 235 -19.75 -14.35 6.92
N ASN A 236 -20.19 -13.20 6.44
CA ASN A 236 -20.78 -13.04 5.11
C ASN A 236 -20.19 -11.86 4.31
N GLY A 237 -19.00 -11.38 4.69
CA GLY A 237 -18.28 -10.32 3.98
C GLY A 237 -18.36 -8.94 4.61
N LYS A 238 -18.62 -8.85 5.93
CA LYS A 238 -18.59 -7.58 6.67
C LYS A 238 -17.15 -7.22 7.04
N VAL A 239 -16.83 -5.94 7.01
CA VAL A 239 -15.60 -5.39 7.58
C VAL A 239 -15.99 -4.41 8.66
N THR A 240 -15.40 -4.56 9.84
CA THR A 240 -15.67 -3.70 11.00
C THR A 240 -14.33 -3.23 11.56
N ILE A 241 -14.13 -1.93 11.63
CA ILE A 241 -13.13 -1.34 12.52
C ILE A 241 -13.80 -1.22 13.89
N THR A 242 -13.20 -1.81 14.92
CA THR A 242 -13.78 -1.81 16.27
C THR A 242 -13.80 -0.38 16.84
N PRO A 243 -14.82 0.00 17.63
CA PRO A 243 -14.84 1.31 18.29
C PRO A 243 -13.60 1.57 19.17
N GLU A 244 -13.00 0.51 19.71
CA GLU A 244 -11.79 0.54 20.53
C GLU A 244 -10.51 0.33 19.72
N ALA A 245 -10.56 0.45 18.38
CA ALA A 245 -9.38 0.23 17.54
C ALA A 245 -8.27 1.21 17.89
N GLU A 246 -7.08 0.67 18.16
CA GLU A 246 -5.90 1.48 18.51
C GLU A 246 -5.29 2.08 17.25
N VAL A 247 -5.16 3.41 17.21
CA VAL A 247 -4.41 4.08 16.15
C VAL A 247 -2.95 4.19 16.57
N VAL A 248 -2.07 3.53 15.83
CA VAL A 248 -0.64 3.45 16.16
C VAL A 248 0.14 4.34 15.19
N GLU A 249 0.59 5.49 15.68
CA GLU A 249 1.49 6.36 14.92
C GLU A 249 2.89 5.76 14.86
N VAL A 250 3.41 5.56 13.64
CA VAL A 250 4.76 5.04 13.42
C VAL A 250 5.65 6.04 12.74
#